data_AF-A0A530BRF9-F1
#
_entry.id   AF-A0A530BRF9-F1
#
_cell.length_a   1.000
_cell.length_b   1.000
_cell.length_c   1.000
_cell.angle_alpha   90.00
_cell.angle_beta   90.00
_cell.angle_gamma   90.00
#
_symmetry.space_group_name_H-M   'P 1'
#
loop_
_entity.id
_entity.type
_entity.pdbx_description
1 polymer ?
#
loop_
_entity_poly.entity_id
_entity_poly.type
_entity_poly.pdbx_seq_one_letter_code
_entity_poly.pdbx_strand_id
1 'polypeptide(L)'
;MATGVDLVSIVIILLAIIGLALDVRDLRRAGEAARMQELADAAVEGLIVCNETDIVAANRSFAALACVDGTQPAGRPLASFFPTVSQGELTGTLQTPLEVGLCATDGSTVPVELIRHSMLYAGKQHHVLAVRDIRGRKRAEEEIHFLAHHDPLTKLPNRTSFNEKLEAEFTTHRSAERCLAVLFLDLDRFKEINDLFGHLVGDAVLQCVAEKISGVLKPGQMVARLGGDEFAVIVPGLPSAAYATRTAEAILDAFNDTGANLPAGVTIGTSIGIAVFPNDAADRETLLSHADAALYEVKMQGRGVYCVFEPSMGEHLRDRRQFEHDVRHAISRKQLRLVYQPQAELLSNEIFGFEALLRWDHPERGAVPPAVFIPIAEECGAILKIGEWVLRTACAEAASWQQPLAISVNVSAMQLHGGNLPELVGAILKETGLDPSRLELEITETCLIKDMGRACASSKALGSKSQWMISAPDTRRCRTCGPSLSIRSKSTSL
;
A
#
# COMPACT_ATOMS: atom_id res chain seq x y z
N MET A 1 -90.86 -22.97 -50.74
CA MET A 1 -89.66 -23.72 -50.28
C MET A 1 -88.39 -22.85 -50.41
N ALA A 2 -88.39 -21.63 -49.86
CA ALA A 2 -87.21 -20.75 -49.88
C ALA A 2 -86.80 -20.25 -48.48
N THR A 3 -87.64 -20.44 -47.46
CA THR A 3 -87.37 -19.98 -46.08
C THR A 3 -86.68 -21.04 -45.20
N GLY A 4 -86.56 -22.29 -45.66
CA GLY A 4 -85.89 -23.36 -44.92
C GLY A 4 -84.37 -23.46 -45.14
N VAL A 5 -83.86 -22.95 -46.27
CA VAL A 5 -82.44 -23.03 -46.65
C VAL A 5 -81.61 -21.93 -45.97
N ASP A 6 -82.22 -20.76 -45.72
CA ASP A 6 -81.56 -19.65 -45.02
C ASP A 6 -81.32 -19.95 -43.54
N LEU A 7 -82.25 -20.64 -42.86
CA LEU A 7 -82.11 -20.97 -41.43
C LEU A 7 -80.98 -21.99 -41.18
N VAL A 8 -80.82 -22.99 -42.07
CA VAL A 8 -79.75 -24.00 -41.97
C VAL A 8 -78.38 -23.37 -42.27
N SER A 9 -78.32 -22.46 -43.23
CA SER A 9 -77.08 -21.75 -43.58
C SER A 9 -76.63 -20.80 -42.46
N ILE A 10 -77.56 -20.13 -41.78
CA ILE A 10 -77.26 -19.27 -40.62
C ILE A 10 -76.77 -20.09 -39.41
N VAL A 11 -77.34 -21.28 -39.15
CA VAL A 11 -76.90 -22.16 -38.04
C VAL A 11 -75.53 -22.78 -38.31
N ILE A 12 -75.23 -23.18 -39.56
CA ILE A 12 -73.90 -23.70 -39.94
C ILE A 12 -72.83 -22.61 -39.84
N ILE A 13 -73.14 -21.38 -40.27
CA ILE A 13 -72.24 -20.22 -40.14
C ILE A 13 -72.05 -19.83 -38.67
N LEU A 14 -73.09 -19.90 -37.83
CA LEU A 14 -72.97 -19.60 -36.39
C LEU A 14 -72.14 -20.66 -35.66
N LEU A 15 -72.33 -21.95 -35.97
CA LEU A 15 -71.52 -23.06 -35.43
C LEU A 15 -70.07 -23.01 -35.94
N ALA A 16 -69.84 -22.59 -37.19
CA ALA A 16 -68.51 -22.35 -37.73
C ALA A 16 -67.83 -21.11 -37.14
N ILE A 17 -68.57 -20.04 -36.82
CA ILE A 17 -68.05 -18.84 -36.14
C ILE A 17 -67.79 -19.14 -34.65
N ILE A 18 -68.62 -19.95 -34.00
CA ILE A 18 -68.38 -20.42 -32.61
C ILE A 18 -67.19 -21.40 -32.60
N GLY A 19 -67.11 -22.31 -33.57
CA GLY A 19 -65.95 -23.19 -33.78
C GLY A 19 -64.67 -22.40 -34.04
N LEU A 20 -64.70 -21.40 -34.93
CA LEU A 20 -63.57 -20.51 -35.23
C LEU A 20 -63.26 -19.56 -34.06
N ALA A 21 -64.23 -19.14 -33.26
CA ALA A 21 -64.01 -18.32 -32.07
C ALA A 21 -63.46 -19.13 -30.88
N LEU A 22 -63.78 -20.43 -30.80
CA LEU A 22 -63.16 -21.37 -29.87
C LEU A 22 -61.75 -21.76 -30.35
N ASP A 23 -61.57 -22.02 -31.65
CA ASP A 23 -60.29 -22.37 -32.29
C ASP A 23 -59.29 -21.18 -32.31
N VAL A 24 -59.77 -19.95 -32.55
CA VAL A 24 -58.97 -18.71 -32.42
C VAL A 24 -58.69 -18.36 -30.95
N ARG A 25 -59.55 -18.75 -30.00
CA ARG A 25 -59.25 -18.63 -28.55
C ARG A 25 -58.18 -19.61 -28.09
N ASP A 26 -58.17 -20.82 -28.63
CA ASP A 26 -57.16 -21.83 -28.29
C ASP A 26 -55.82 -21.57 -29.00
N LEU A 27 -55.82 -21.04 -30.24
CA LEU A 27 -54.61 -20.59 -30.94
C LEU A 27 -54.01 -19.29 -30.34
N ARG A 28 -54.84 -18.34 -29.86
CA ARG A 28 -54.34 -17.14 -29.14
C ARG A 28 -53.75 -17.49 -27.78
N ARG A 29 -54.30 -18.46 -27.05
CA ARG A 29 -53.75 -18.93 -25.77
C ARG A 29 -52.34 -19.52 -25.92
N ALA A 30 -52.09 -20.31 -26.96
CA ALA A 30 -50.77 -20.88 -27.21
C ALA A 30 -49.74 -19.81 -27.62
N GLY A 31 -50.11 -18.84 -28.46
CA GLY A 31 -49.23 -17.73 -28.87
C GLY A 31 -48.99 -16.67 -27.80
N GLU A 32 -49.99 -16.37 -26.96
CA GLU A 32 -49.86 -15.46 -25.81
C GLU A 32 -49.06 -16.10 -24.67
N ALA A 33 -49.27 -17.39 -24.38
CA ALA A 33 -48.46 -18.12 -23.41
C ALA A 33 -46.99 -18.25 -23.87
N ALA A 34 -46.75 -18.52 -25.16
CA ALA A 34 -45.39 -18.56 -25.71
C ALA A 34 -44.68 -17.19 -25.59
N ARG A 35 -45.36 -16.09 -25.91
CA ARG A 35 -44.81 -14.73 -25.73
C ARG A 35 -44.58 -14.36 -24.28
N MET A 36 -45.48 -14.77 -23.38
CA MET A 36 -45.32 -14.52 -21.94
C MET A 36 -44.15 -15.33 -21.35
N GLN A 37 -43.93 -16.55 -21.86
CA GLN A 37 -42.78 -17.37 -21.51
C GLN A 37 -41.48 -16.76 -22.06
N GLU A 38 -41.45 -16.27 -23.32
CA GLU A 38 -40.28 -15.58 -23.89
C GLU A 38 -39.93 -14.30 -23.12
N LEU A 39 -40.93 -13.51 -22.69
CA LEU A 39 -40.72 -12.33 -21.86
C LEU A 39 -40.21 -12.69 -20.46
N ALA A 40 -40.70 -13.78 -19.86
CA ALA A 40 -40.20 -14.29 -18.60
C ALA A 40 -38.78 -14.85 -18.72
N ASP A 41 -38.45 -15.53 -19.83
CA ASP A 41 -37.10 -16.06 -20.12
C ASP A 41 -36.10 -14.95 -20.45
N ALA A 42 -36.56 -13.77 -20.87
CA ALA A 42 -35.74 -12.58 -21.00
C ALA A 42 -35.41 -11.91 -19.64
N ALA A 43 -36.13 -12.26 -18.57
CA ALA A 43 -35.86 -11.74 -17.24
C ALA A 43 -34.54 -12.29 -16.68
N VAL A 44 -33.70 -11.40 -16.16
CA VAL A 44 -32.43 -11.75 -15.51
C VAL A 44 -32.67 -12.52 -14.20
N GLU A 45 -33.75 -12.20 -13.49
CA GLU A 45 -34.15 -12.89 -12.27
C GLU A 45 -34.86 -14.22 -12.58
N GLY A 46 -34.74 -15.18 -11.66
CA GLY A 46 -35.53 -16.40 -11.73
C GLY A 46 -36.99 -16.09 -11.43
N LEU A 47 -37.91 -16.47 -12.29
CA LEU A 47 -39.35 -16.29 -12.08
C LEU A 47 -39.99 -17.67 -11.93
N ILE A 48 -40.72 -17.85 -10.83
CA ILE A 48 -41.51 -19.05 -10.55
C ILE A 48 -42.97 -18.62 -10.43
N VAL A 49 -43.85 -19.31 -11.12
CA VAL A 49 -45.30 -19.27 -10.85
C VAL A 49 -45.63 -20.52 -10.07
N CYS A 50 -46.19 -20.37 -8.87
CA CYS A 50 -46.64 -21.49 -8.05
C CYS A 50 -48.11 -21.36 -7.65
N ASN A 51 -48.72 -22.51 -7.36
CA ASN A 51 -49.95 -22.59 -6.56
C ASN A 51 -49.54 -22.64 -5.06
N GLU A 52 -50.43 -23.04 -4.15
CA GLU A 52 -50.12 -23.05 -2.71
C GLU A 52 -48.89 -23.89 -2.33
N THR A 53 -48.55 -24.93 -3.10
CA THR A 53 -47.49 -25.90 -2.75
C THR A 53 -46.51 -26.23 -3.87
N ASP A 54 -46.93 -26.14 -5.13
CA ASP A 54 -46.23 -26.68 -6.29
C ASP A 54 -45.93 -25.60 -7.34
N ILE A 55 -44.80 -25.79 -8.02
CA ILE A 55 -44.39 -24.96 -9.14
C ILE A 55 -45.28 -25.28 -10.35
N VAL A 56 -45.97 -24.26 -10.87
CA VAL A 56 -46.79 -24.34 -12.09
C VAL A 56 -45.93 -24.06 -13.32
N ALA A 57 -45.04 -23.07 -13.23
CA ALA A 57 -44.11 -22.72 -14.30
C ALA A 57 -42.86 -22.05 -13.71
N ALA A 58 -41.74 -22.13 -14.42
CA ALA A 58 -40.58 -21.28 -14.13
C ALA A 58 -39.85 -20.88 -15.41
N ASN A 59 -39.15 -19.77 -15.37
CA ASN A 59 -38.33 -19.30 -16.48
C ASN A 59 -36.96 -20.01 -16.52
N ARG A 60 -36.23 -19.77 -17.62
CA ARG A 60 -34.89 -20.31 -17.84
C ARG A 60 -33.89 -19.88 -16.77
N SER A 61 -33.97 -18.64 -16.31
CA SER A 61 -33.06 -18.08 -15.30
C SER A 61 -33.16 -18.83 -13.96
N PHE A 62 -34.39 -19.19 -13.52
CA PHE A 62 -34.57 -20.04 -12.35
C PHE A 62 -34.05 -21.46 -12.57
N ALA A 63 -34.36 -22.07 -13.72
CA ALA A 63 -33.90 -23.42 -14.04
C ALA A 63 -32.36 -23.52 -14.04
N ALA A 64 -31.68 -22.51 -14.58
CA ALA A 64 -30.23 -22.40 -14.53
C ALA A 64 -29.71 -22.23 -13.09
N LEU A 65 -30.36 -21.39 -12.28
CA LEU A 65 -29.95 -21.14 -10.90
C LEU A 65 -30.13 -22.37 -10.00
N ALA A 66 -31.18 -23.16 -10.22
CA ALA A 66 -31.46 -24.41 -9.50
C ALA A 66 -30.71 -25.63 -10.10
N CYS A 67 -29.86 -25.42 -11.10
CA CYS A 67 -29.10 -26.45 -11.83
C CYS A 67 -29.97 -27.59 -12.37
N VAL A 68 -31.16 -27.26 -12.91
CA VAL A 68 -32.11 -28.26 -13.40
C VAL A 68 -31.92 -28.46 -14.91
N ASP A 69 -31.13 -29.47 -15.28
CA ASP A 69 -30.94 -29.84 -16.69
C ASP A 69 -32.03 -30.82 -17.17
N GLY A 70 -32.77 -30.42 -18.21
CA GLY A 70 -33.70 -31.30 -18.94
C GLY A 70 -35.00 -31.71 -18.23
N THR A 71 -35.10 -31.61 -16.91
CA THR A 71 -36.38 -31.76 -16.18
C THR A 71 -37.05 -30.40 -15.98
N GLN A 72 -38.32 -30.26 -16.37
CA GLN A 72 -39.04 -29.01 -16.07
C GLN A 72 -39.21 -28.87 -14.55
N PRO A 73 -38.91 -27.70 -13.96
CA PRO A 73 -39.18 -27.44 -12.55
C PRO A 73 -40.69 -27.45 -12.22
N ALA A 74 -41.56 -27.38 -13.22
CA ALA A 74 -43.01 -27.52 -13.09
C ALA A 74 -43.42 -28.89 -12.52
N GLY A 75 -44.41 -28.88 -11.62
CA GLY A 75 -44.94 -30.05 -10.93
C GLY A 75 -44.14 -30.50 -9.70
N ARG A 76 -43.01 -29.84 -9.39
CA ARG A 76 -42.26 -30.12 -8.16
C ARG A 76 -42.74 -29.24 -6.99
N PRO A 77 -42.69 -29.75 -5.75
CA PRO A 77 -43.01 -28.95 -4.56
C PRO A 77 -42.03 -27.78 -4.43
N LEU A 78 -42.53 -26.58 -4.14
CA LEU A 78 -41.69 -25.40 -3.90
C LEU A 78 -40.69 -25.64 -2.75
N ALA A 79 -41.12 -26.38 -1.73
CA ALA A 79 -40.30 -26.73 -0.56
C ALA A 79 -39.05 -27.56 -0.89
N SER A 80 -39.00 -28.27 -2.04
CA SER A 80 -37.80 -29.03 -2.41
C SER A 80 -36.62 -28.13 -2.77
N PHE A 81 -36.91 -26.92 -3.28
CA PHE A 81 -35.90 -25.93 -3.65
C PHE A 81 -35.60 -24.96 -2.51
N PHE A 82 -36.52 -24.80 -1.56
CA PHE A 82 -36.40 -23.88 -0.42
C PHE A 82 -36.69 -24.60 0.93
N PRO A 83 -35.89 -25.61 1.32
CA PRO A 83 -36.19 -26.43 2.49
C PRO A 83 -36.07 -25.66 3.81
N THR A 84 -35.32 -24.56 3.83
CA THR A 84 -35.05 -23.74 5.02
C THR A 84 -36.19 -22.77 5.36
N VAL A 85 -37.19 -22.65 4.49
CA VAL A 85 -38.30 -21.70 4.66
C VAL A 85 -39.55 -22.46 5.09
N SER A 86 -40.21 -22.00 6.16
CA SER A 86 -41.45 -22.64 6.59
C SER A 86 -42.53 -22.45 5.53
N GLN A 87 -43.39 -23.46 5.30
CA GLN A 87 -44.47 -23.34 4.31
C GLN A 87 -45.29 -22.05 4.54
N GLY A 88 -45.62 -21.71 5.79
CA GLY A 88 -46.36 -20.48 6.12
C GLY A 88 -45.68 -19.16 5.77
N GLU A 89 -44.34 -19.12 5.67
CA GLU A 89 -43.58 -17.95 5.21
C GLU A 89 -43.55 -17.87 3.68
N LEU A 90 -43.59 -19.03 3.00
CA LEU A 90 -43.76 -19.12 1.54
C LEU A 90 -45.21 -18.82 1.10
N THR A 91 -46.22 -19.15 1.93
CA THR A 91 -47.65 -18.91 1.66
C THR A 91 -48.20 -17.60 2.24
N GLY A 92 -47.46 -16.89 3.11
CA GLY A 92 -47.85 -15.61 3.73
C GLY A 92 -47.53 -14.35 2.89
N THR A 93 -48.21 -13.23 3.14
CA THR A 93 -48.02 -11.97 2.40
C THR A 93 -46.62 -11.39 2.64
N LEU A 94 -45.63 -11.77 1.83
CA LEU A 94 -44.27 -11.24 1.92
C LEU A 94 -44.25 -9.80 1.39
N GLN A 95 -44.42 -8.81 2.25
CA GLN A 95 -44.19 -7.39 1.90
C GLN A 95 -42.70 -7.03 1.90
N THR A 96 -41.86 -7.84 2.53
CA THR A 96 -40.41 -7.67 2.61
C THR A 96 -39.69 -8.79 1.86
N PRO A 97 -38.62 -8.49 1.09
CA PRO A 97 -37.77 -9.50 0.49
C PRO A 97 -37.20 -10.45 1.55
N LEU A 98 -37.20 -11.76 1.27
CA LEU A 98 -36.70 -12.79 2.18
C LEU A 98 -35.41 -13.40 1.64
N GLU A 99 -34.31 -13.31 2.40
CA GLU A 99 -33.06 -14.00 2.05
C GLU A 99 -33.08 -15.47 2.50
N VAL A 100 -32.91 -16.39 1.55
CA VAL A 100 -32.99 -17.83 1.79
C VAL A 100 -31.94 -18.60 1.00
N GLY A 101 -31.69 -19.85 1.38
CA GLY A 101 -30.88 -20.77 0.57
C GLY A 101 -31.76 -21.50 -0.44
N LEU A 102 -31.45 -21.35 -1.73
CA LEU A 102 -31.95 -22.21 -2.80
C LEU A 102 -31.08 -23.48 -2.84
N CYS A 103 -31.68 -24.64 -2.61
CA CYS A 103 -31.03 -25.93 -2.81
C CYS A 103 -31.15 -26.32 -4.28
N ALA A 104 -30.03 -26.25 -5.01
CA ALA A 104 -29.93 -26.71 -6.37
C ALA A 104 -29.89 -28.24 -6.44
N THR A 105 -30.23 -28.81 -7.61
CA THR A 105 -30.33 -30.27 -7.75
C THR A 105 -28.97 -30.99 -7.76
N ASP A 106 -27.88 -30.24 -7.94
CA ASP A 106 -26.50 -30.71 -7.79
C ASP A 106 -26.05 -30.79 -6.31
N GLY A 107 -26.91 -30.39 -5.37
CA GLY A 107 -26.62 -30.37 -3.94
C GLY A 107 -25.97 -29.08 -3.45
N SER A 108 -25.71 -28.10 -4.33
CA SER A 108 -25.20 -26.79 -3.92
C SER A 108 -26.32 -25.92 -3.34
N THR A 109 -25.95 -25.03 -2.41
CA THR A 109 -26.88 -24.03 -1.86
C THR A 109 -26.49 -22.65 -2.36
N VAL A 110 -27.44 -21.97 -3.02
CA VAL A 110 -27.26 -20.62 -3.56
C VAL A 110 -28.05 -19.64 -2.69
N PRO A 111 -27.42 -18.59 -2.13
CA PRO A 111 -28.17 -17.55 -1.43
C PRO A 111 -29.00 -16.75 -2.44
N VAL A 112 -30.30 -16.66 -2.20
CA VAL A 112 -31.24 -15.92 -3.04
C VAL A 112 -32.15 -15.04 -2.21
N GLU A 113 -32.64 -13.97 -2.84
CA GLU A 113 -33.68 -13.10 -2.29
C GLU A 113 -35.01 -13.43 -2.99
N LEU A 114 -36.05 -13.68 -2.19
CA LEU A 114 -37.40 -14.01 -2.65
C LEU A 114 -38.33 -12.82 -2.50
N ILE A 115 -38.99 -12.45 -3.60
CA ILE A 115 -40.07 -11.45 -3.61
C ILE A 115 -41.33 -12.12 -4.15
N ARG A 116 -42.43 -12.04 -3.40
CA ARG A 116 -43.70 -12.67 -3.76
C ARG A 116 -44.73 -11.63 -4.19
N HIS A 117 -45.33 -11.85 -5.35
CA HIS A 117 -46.53 -11.16 -5.77
C HIS A 117 -47.68 -12.16 -5.89
N SER A 118 -48.84 -11.82 -5.31
CA SER A 118 -50.05 -12.63 -5.46
C SER A 118 -50.92 -12.03 -6.55
N MET A 119 -51.44 -12.88 -7.43
CA MET A 119 -52.36 -12.48 -8.50
C MET A 119 -53.55 -13.44 -8.58
N LEU A 120 -54.70 -12.90 -8.96
CA LEU A 120 -55.88 -13.70 -9.27
C LEU A 120 -55.90 -13.95 -10.78
N TYR A 121 -55.81 -15.22 -11.18
CA TYR A 121 -55.87 -15.62 -12.58
C TYR A 121 -56.93 -16.71 -12.76
N ALA A 122 -57.86 -16.49 -13.70
CA ALA A 122 -58.97 -17.41 -13.97
C ALA A 122 -59.78 -17.84 -12.70
N GLY A 123 -59.91 -16.94 -11.72
CA GLY A 123 -60.63 -17.21 -10.47
C GLY A 123 -59.85 -18.04 -9.44
N LYS A 124 -58.58 -18.37 -9.69
CA LYS A 124 -57.67 -19.05 -8.75
C LYS A 124 -56.55 -18.12 -8.30
N GLN A 125 -56.13 -18.26 -7.04
CA GLN A 125 -54.99 -17.55 -6.48
C GLN A 125 -53.70 -18.17 -7.02
N HIS A 126 -52.84 -17.36 -7.63
CA HIS A 126 -51.51 -17.75 -8.07
C HIS A 126 -50.47 -16.84 -7.40
N HIS A 127 -49.28 -17.39 -7.19
CA HIS A 127 -48.16 -16.65 -6.65
C HIS A 127 -47.02 -16.62 -7.67
N VAL A 128 -46.48 -15.44 -7.90
CA VAL A 128 -45.26 -15.24 -8.66
C VAL A 128 -44.16 -14.96 -7.66
N LEU A 129 -43.11 -15.78 -7.67
CA LEU A 129 -41.89 -15.59 -6.91
C LEU A 129 -40.80 -15.11 -7.86
N ALA A 130 -40.28 -13.92 -7.61
CA ALA A 130 -39.00 -13.50 -8.15
C ALA A 130 -37.90 -14.03 -7.22
N VAL A 131 -36.93 -14.73 -7.83
CA VAL A 131 -35.78 -15.36 -7.20
C VAL A 131 -34.55 -14.66 -7.72
N ARG A 132 -33.97 -13.79 -6.89
CA ARG A 132 -32.79 -13.02 -7.25
C ARG A 132 -31.55 -13.66 -6.65
N ASP A 133 -30.56 -13.96 -7.49
CA ASP A 133 -29.24 -14.41 -7.03
C ASP A 133 -28.52 -13.27 -6.30
N ILE A 134 -28.21 -13.46 -5.02
CA ILE A 134 -27.51 -12.47 -4.19
C ILE A 134 -26.06 -12.87 -3.89
N ARG A 135 -25.49 -13.88 -4.56
CA ARG A 135 -24.06 -14.24 -4.42
C ARG A 135 -23.13 -13.07 -4.70
N GLY A 136 -23.43 -12.28 -5.74
CA GLY A 136 -22.65 -11.09 -6.08
C GLY A 136 -22.72 -10.03 -4.98
N ARG A 137 -23.92 -9.79 -4.42
CA ARG A 137 -24.13 -8.86 -3.30
C ARG A 137 -23.39 -9.34 -2.05
N LYS A 138 -23.54 -10.59 -1.64
CA LYS A 138 -22.85 -11.15 -0.47
C LYS A 138 -21.33 -11.13 -0.60
N ARG A 139 -20.78 -11.51 -1.76
CA ARG A 139 -19.33 -11.41 -2.00
C ARG A 139 -18.83 -9.98 -1.92
N ALA A 140 -19.58 -9.02 -2.47
CA ALA A 140 -19.22 -7.61 -2.37
C ALA A 140 -19.30 -7.09 -0.92
N GLU A 141 -20.32 -7.49 -0.17
CA GLU A 141 -20.46 -7.16 1.26
C GLU A 141 -19.30 -7.75 2.09
N GLU A 142 -18.95 -9.02 1.85
CA GLU A 142 -17.80 -9.69 2.47
C GLU A 142 -16.47 -9.02 2.11
N GLU A 143 -16.29 -8.65 0.84
CA GLU A 143 -15.10 -7.96 0.36
C GLU A 143 -14.99 -6.54 0.96
N ILE A 144 -16.08 -5.79 1.01
CA ILE A 144 -16.13 -4.47 1.66
C ILE A 144 -15.79 -4.62 3.14
N HIS A 145 -16.38 -5.59 3.83
CA HIS A 145 -16.10 -5.84 5.24
C HIS A 145 -14.63 -6.22 5.45
N PHE A 146 -14.08 -7.05 4.57
CA PHE A 146 -12.67 -7.43 4.60
C PHE A 146 -11.76 -6.21 4.39
N LEU A 147 -11.98 -5.41 3.35
CA LEU A 147 -11.18 -4.22 3.03
C LEU A 147 -11.28 -3.13 4.11
N ALA A 148 -12.40 -3.05 4.83
CA ALA A 148 -12.57 -2.13 5.95
C ALA A 148 -11.65 -2.47 7.14
N HIS A 149 -11.30 -3.74 7.33
CA HIS A 149 -10.56 -4.22 8.51
C HIS A 149 -9.18 -4.82 8.20
N HIS A 150 -8.89 -5.14 6.94
CA HIS A 150 -7.66 -5.84 6.54
C HIS A 150 -6.94 -5.16 5.37
N ASP A 151 -5.62 -5.30 5.36
CA ASP A 151 -4.76 -4.95 4.23
C ASP A 151 -4.92 -6.00 3.11
N PRO A 152 -5.29 -5.61 1.88
CA PRO A 152 -5.57 -6.56 0.81
C PRO A 152 -4.35 -7.38 0.38
N LEU A 153 -3.13 -6.84 0.56
CA LEU A 153 -1.89 -7.50 0.15
C LEU A 153 -1.44 -8.57 1.15
N THR A 154 -1.29 -8.18 2.41
CA THR A 154 -0.75 -9.05 3.48
C THR A 154 -1.83 -9.83 4.22
N LYS A 155 -3.11 -9.48 4.02
CA LYS A 155 -4.28 -10.02 4.75
C LYS A 155 -4.28 -9.74 6.26
N LEU A 156 -3.25 -9.05 6.76
CA LEU A 156 -3.21 -8.58 8.14
C LEU A 156 -4.30 -7.54 8.40
N PRO A 157 -4.70 -7.34 9.66
CA PRO A 157 -5.46 -6.18 10.05
C PRO A 157 -4.81 -4.87 9.55
N ASN A 158 -5.65 -3.92 9.15
CA ASN A 158 -5.22 -2.60 8.71
C ASN A 158 -5.10 -1.61 9.89
N ARG A 159 -4.75 -0.36 9.58
CA ARG A 159 -4.63 0.72 10.57
C ARG A 159 -5.91 0.97 11.36
N THR A 160 -7.09 0.84 10.74
CA THR A 160 -8.38 1.02 11.42
C THR A 160 -8.56 -0.05 12.50
N SER A 161 -8.42 -1.33 12.14
CA SER A 161 -8.55 -2.43 13.09
C SER A 161 -7.47 -2.42 14.18
N PHE A 162 -6.25 -1.98 13.86
CA PHE A 162 -5.22 -1.77 14.86
C PHE A 162 -5.65 -0.76 15.92
N ASN A 163 -6.17 0.40 15.49
CA ASN A 163 -6.61 1.45 16.41
C ASN A 163 -7.80 1.00 17.27
N GLU A 164 -8.80 0.34 16.67
CA GLU A 164 -9.96 -0.21 17.38
C GLU A 164 -9.55 -1.25 18.43
N LYS A 165 -8.67 -2.17 18.06
CA LYS A 165 -8.15 -3.18 18.99
C LYS A 165 -7.33 -2.54 20.10
N LEU A 166 -6.46 -1.59 19.76
CA LEU A 166 -5.64 -0.89 20.74
C LEU A 166 -6.50 -0.14 21.76
N GLU A 167 -7.55 0.54 21.31
CA GLU A 167 -8.50 1.24 22.20
C GLU A 167 -9.18 0.27 23.17
N ALA A 168 -9.65 -0.87 22.66
CA ALA A 168 -10.26 -1.92 23.47
C ALA A 168 -9.29 -2.52 24.51
N GLU A 169 -8.06 -2.84 24.10
CA GLU A 169 -7.02 -3.37 25.00
C GLU A 169 -6.58 -2.33 26.03
N PHE A 170 -6.41 -1.07 25.63
CA PHE A 170 -6.02 0.02 26.51
C PHE A 170 -7.07 0.25 27.60
N THR A 171 -8.35 0.29 27.24
CA THR A 171 -9.48 0.43 28.18
C THR A 171 -9.53 -0.73 29.18
N THR A 172 -9.37 -1.96 28.68
CA THR A 172 -9.38 -3.17 29.49
C THR A 172 -8.22 -3.21 30.49
N HIS A 173 -7.00 -2.94 30.02
CA HIS A 173 -5.78 -3.05 30.82
C HIS A 173 -5.57 -1.88 31.78
N ARG A 174 -6.01 -0.67 31.41
CA ARG A 174 -6.04 0.47 32.33
C ARG A 174 -6.93 0.20 33.54
N SER A 175 -8.08 -0.43 33.33
CA SER A 175 -9.03 -0.77 34.39
C SER A 175 -8.54 -1.91 35.29
N ALA A 176 -7.73 -2.82 34.73
CA ALA A 176 -7.18 -3.98 35.43
C ALA A 176 -5.77 -3.76 36.01
N GLU A 177 -5.21 -2.54 35.91
CA GLU A 177 -3.83 -2.19 36.29
C GLU A 177 -2.78 -3.13 35.69
N ARG A 178 -2.96 -3.49 34.42
CA ARG A 178 -2.09 -4.39 33.67
C ARG A 178 -1.30 -3.64 32.61
N CYS A 179 -0.12 -4.15 32.31
CA CYS A 179 0.73 -3.57 31.27
C CYS A 179 0.29 -4.00 29.87
N LEU A 180 0.58 -3.13 28.90
CA LEU A 180 0.35 -3.32 27.47
C LEU A 180 1.54 -2.69 26.74
N ALA A 181 2.02 -3.32 25.67
CA ALA A 181 3.05 -2.71 24.82
C ALA A 181 2.56 -2.54 23.39
N VAL A 182 3.06 -1.49 22.75
CA VAL A 182 2.99 -1.28 21.31
C VAL A 182 4.41 -1.34 20.76
N LEU A 183 4.59 -2.13 19.70
CA LEU A 183 5.82 -2.17 18.92
C LEU A 183 5.51 -1.60 17.53
N PHE A 184 6.28 -0.62 17.09
CA PHE A 184 6.29 -0.13 15.72
C PHE A 184 7.49 -0.69 14.98
N LEU A 185 7.27 -1.13 13.75
CA LEU A 185 8.26 -1.80 12.92
C LEU A 185 8.34 -1.13 11.56
N ASP A 186 9.56 -0.98 11.07
CA ASP A 186 9.85 -0.48 9.73
C ASP A 186 10.79 -1.45 9.02
N LEU A 187 10.57 -1.67 7.73
CA LEU A 187 11.43 -2.52 6.92
C LEU A 187 12.63 -1.74 6.40
N ASP A 188 13.82 -2.13 6.84
CA ASP A 188 15.03 -1.40 6.54
C ASP A 188 15.34 -1.43 5.05
N ARG A 189 15.45 -0.23 4.46
CA ARG A 189 15.79 -0.04 3.03
C ARG A 189 14.79 -0.70 2.07
N PHE A 190 13.52 -0.88 2.47
CA PHE A 190 12.49 -1.45 1.59
C PHE A 190 12.33 -0.69 0.27
N LYS A 191 12.50 0.64 0.29
CA LYS A 191 12.54 1.45 -0.93
C LYS A 191 13.65 1.01 -1.90
N GLU A 192 14.86 0.71 -1.41
CA GLU A 192 15.96 0.23 -2.26
C GLU A 192 15.60 -1.13 -2.91
N ILE A 193 14.86 -1.99 -2.20
CA ILE A 193 14.35 -3.25 -2.76
C ILE A 193 13.36 -2.99 -3.90
N ASN A 194 12.41 -2.08 -3.71
CA ASN A 194 11.46 -1.71 -4.77
C ASN A 194 12.18 -1.11 -5.98
N ASP A 195 13.16 -0.24 -5.75
CA ASP A 195 13.91 0.42 -6.82
C ASP A 195 14.79 -0.56 -7.61
N LEU A 196 15.37 -1.58 -6.95
CA LEU A 196 16.26 -2.57 -7.58
C LEU A 196 15.53 -3.76 -8.20
N PHE A 197 14.49 -4.27 -7.55
CA PHE A 197 13.83 -5.53 -7.93
C PHE A 197 12.37 -5.33 -8.41
N GLY A 198 11.83 -4.12 -8.28
CA GLY A 198 10.47 -3.78 -8.69
C GLY A 198 9.41 -4.08 -7.63
N HIS A 199 8.25 -3.44 -7.78
CA HIS A 199 7.16 -3.50 -6.81
C HIS A 199 6.59 -4.90 -6.58
N LEU A 200 6.54 -5.76 -7.60
CA LEU A 200 6.06 -7.15 -7.42
C LEU A 200 6.93 -7.94 -6.44
N VAL A 201 8.24 -7.69 -6.44
CA VAL A 201 9.18 -8.30 -5.49
C VAL A 201 9.00 -7.68 -4.11
N GLY A 202 8.82 -6.37 -4.03
CA GLY A 202 8.46 -5.68 -2.78
C GLY A 202 7.17 -6.22 -2.15
N ASP A 203 6.14 -6.48 -2.96
CA ASP A 203 4.87 -7.04 -2.50
C ASP A 203 5.05 -8.45 -1.91
N ALA A 204 5.85 -9.30 -2.58
CA ALA A 204 6.19 -10.63 -2.06
C ALA A 204 7.00 -10.55 -0.75
N VAL A 205 7.90 -9.57 -0.63
CA VAL A 205 8.64 -9.31 0.62
C VAL A 205 7.68 -8.91 1.73
N LEU A 206 6.71 -8.03 1.49
CA LEU A 206 5.72 -7.62 2.48
C LEU A 206 4.84 -8.79 2.96
N GLN A 207 4.44 -9.69 2.06
CA GLN A 207 3.70 -10.90 2.40
C GLN A 207 4.54 -11.86 3.26
N CYS A 208 5.79 -12.09 2.89
CA CYS A 208 6.73 -12.91 3.66
C CYS A 208 6.97 -12.33 5.06
N VAL A 209 7.14 -11.00 5.17
CA VAL A 209 7.27 -10.29 6.45
C VAL A 209 6.02 -10.48 7.32
N ALA A 210 4.83 -10.34 6.74
CA ALA A 210 3.59 -10.53 7.45
C ALA A 210 3.46 -11.94 8.03
N GLU A 211 3.85 -12.96 7.27
CA GLU A 211 3.89 -14.36 7.72
C GLU A 211 4.93 -14.56 8.83
N LYS A 212 6.14 -14.02 8.68
CA LYS A 212 7.22 -14.11 9.69
C LYS A 212 6.80 -13.51 11.03
N ILE A 213 6.26 -12.30 11.02
CA ILE A 213 5.81 -11.64 12.26
C ILE A 213 4.66 -12.46 12.87
N SER A 214 3.65 -12.82 12.07
CA SER A 214 2.49 -13.58 12.58
C SER A 214 2.88 -14.92 13.19
N GLY A 215 3.88 -15.61 12.63
CA GLY A 215 4.35 -16.91 13.09
C GLY A 215 5.05 -16.90 14.46
N VAL A 216 5.60 -15.76 14.89
CA VAL A 216 6.24 -15.62 16.21
C VAL A 216 5.33 -15.03 17.28
N LEU A 217 4.19 -14.45 16.89
CA LEU A 217 3.24 -13.89 17.83
C LEU A 217 2.47 -14.97 18.58
N LYS A 218 2.20 -14.70 19.85
CA LYS A 218 1.44 -15.58 20.74
C LYS A 218 -0.06 -15.29 20.69
N PRO A 219 -0.91 -16.23 21.12
CA PRO A 219 -2.35 -15.99 21.26
C PRO A 219 -2.65 -14.72 22.06
N GLY A 220 -3.52 -13.87 21.53
CA GLY A 220 -3.90 -12.58 22.11
C GLY A 220 -3.06 -11.40 21.62
N GLN A 221 -1.88 -11.62 21.05
CA GLN A 221 -1.13 -10.57 20.35
C GLN A 221 -1.70 -10.34 18.95
N MET A 222 -1.50 -9.15 18.41
CA MET A 222 -1.98 -8.77 17.08
C MET A 222 -0.88 -8.06 16.33
N VAL A 223 -0.64 -8.43 15.08
CA VAL A 223 0.11 -7.63 14.11
C VAL A 223 -0.86 -6.95 13.15
N ALA A 224 -0.55 -5.73 12.76
CA ALA A 224 -1.25 -4.98 11.72
C ALA A 224 -0.24 -4.34 10.76
N ARG A 225 -0.66 -4.13 9.51
CA ARG A 225 0.09 -3.30 8.57
C ARG A 225 -0.52 -1.90 8.55
N LEU A 226 0.28 -0.91 8.88
CA LEU A 226 -0.18 0.47 9.00
C LEU A 226 -0.15 1.23 7.66
N GLY A 227 0.68 0.77 6.72
CA GLY A 227 0.83 1.30 5.37
C GLY A 227 2.28 1.21 4.90
N GLY A 228 2.53 1.17 3.59
CA GLY A 228 3.89 1.09 3.06
C GLY A 228 4.66 -0.12 3.62
N ASP A 229 5.82 0.15 4.23
CA ASP A 229 6.70 -0.75 4.96
C ASP A 229 6.50 -0.75 6.48
N GLU A 230 5.47 -0.08 6.99
CA GLU A 230 5.20 0.06 8.41
C GLU A 230 4.26 -1.04 8.94
N PHE A 231 4.70 -1.71 10.00
CA PHE A 231 3.91 -2.69 10.75
C PHE A 231 3.83 -2.27 12.22
N ALA A 232 2.79 -2.74 12.91
CA ALA A 232 2.65 -2.54 14.34
C ALA A 232 2.16 -3.81 15.03
N VAL A 233 2.65 -4.03 16.25
CA VAL A 233 2.26 -5.16 17.09
C VAL A 233 1.70 -4.66 18.42
N ILE A 234 0.55 -5.20 18.80
CA ILE A 234 -0.07 -5.01 20.11
C ILE A 234 0.24 -6.23 20.97
N VAL A 235 0.81 -5.99 22.15
CA VAL A 235 1.13 -7.03 23.12
C VAL A 235 0.36 -6.77 24.43
N PRO A 236 -0.86 -7.31 24.57
CA PRO A 236 -1.69 -7.07 25.75
C PRO A 236 -1.26 -7.92 26.95
N GLY A 237 -1.59 -7.44 28.15
CA GLY A 237 -1.47 -8.20 29.40
C GLY A 237 -0.06 -8.65 29.77
N LEU A 238 0.93 -7.79 29.56
CA LEU A 238 2.32 -8.13 29.85
C LEU A 238 2.54 -8.33 31.36
N PRO A 239 3.36 -9.32 31.77
CA PRO A 239 3.84 -9.40 33.15
C PRO A 239 4.92 -8.36 33.48
N SER A 240 5.64 -7.86 32.46
CA SER A 240 6.68 -6.82 32.60
C SER A 240 7.10 -6.24 31.25
N ALA A 241 7.78 -5.09 31.25
CA ALA A 241 8.37 -4.48 30.05
C ALA A 241 9.34 -5.42 29.30
N ALA A 242 10.08 -6.27 30.03
CA ALA A 242 10.96 -7.28 29.44
C ALA A 242 10.22 -8.34 28.59
N TYR A 243 8.90 -8.46 28.71
CA TYR A 243 8.10 -9.30 27.82
C TYR A 243 7.96 -8.70 26.42
N ALA A 244 7.88 -7.37 26.32
CA ALA A 244 7.82 -6.66 25.05
C ALA A 244 9.15 -6.79 24.29
N THR A 245 10.29 -6.66 24.98
CA THR A 245 11.61 -6.85 24.37
C THR A 245 11.80 -8.26 23.83
N ARG A 246 11.40 -9.30 24.57
CA ARG A 246 11.42 -10.68 24.05
C ARG A 246 10.56 -10.90 22.82
N THR A 247 9.46 -10.15 22.68
CA THR A 247 8.62 -10.21 21.48
C THR A 247 9.35 -9.55 20.31
N ALA A 248 10.03 -8.42 20.54
CA ALA A 248 10.85 -7.77 19.52
C ALA A 248 12.06 -8.62 19.09
N GLU A 249 12.75 -9.26 20.04
CA GLU A 249 13.83 -10.22 19.77
C GLU A 249 13.35 -11.39 18.90
N ALA A 250 12.21 -12.00 19.24
CA ALA A 250 11.63 -13.09 18.45
C ALA A 250 11.28 -12.65 17.02
N ILE A 251 10.82 -11.40 16.85
CA ILE A 251 10.58 -10.83 15.52
C ILE A 251 11.90 -10.65 14.77
N LEU A 252 12.92 -10.03 15.37
CA LEU A 252 14.23 -9.86 14.73
C LEU A 252 14.87 -11.20 14.34
N ASP A 253 14.77 -12.21 15.20
CA ASP A 253 15.28 -13.55 14.93
C ASP A 253 14.54 -14.22 13.75
N ALA A 254 13.22 -14.01 13.64
CA ALA A 254 12.46 -14.48 12.48
C ALA A 254 12.90 -13.84 11.17
N PHE A 255 13.39 -12.59 11.20
CA PHE A 255 13.98 -11.94 10.02
C PHE A 255 15.32 -12.55 9.63
N ASN A 256 16.13 -12.94 10.62
CA ASN A 256 17.43 -13.60 10.42
C ASN A 256 17.31 -15.05 9.93
N ASP A 257 16.16 -15.70 10.14
CA ASP A 257 15.92 -17.05 9.61
C ASP A 257 15.79 -17.04 8.08
N THR A 258 16.74 -17.71 7.43
CA THR A 258 16.81 -17.95 5.98
C THR A 258 15.74 -18.91 5.46
N GLY A 259 14.90 -19.48 6.32
CA GLY A 259 13.92 -20.52 6.00
C GLY A 259 12.69 -20.09 5.19
N ALA A 260 12.44 -18.79 5.03
CA ALA A 260 11.29 -18.29 4.27
C ALA A 260 11.66 -17.87 2.84
N ASN A 261 10.70 -18.01 1.92
CA ASN A 261 10.77 -17.72 0.48
C ASN A 261 10.99 -16.22 0.16
N LEU A 262 12.06 -15.61 0.68
CA LEU A 262 12.52 -14.35 0.12
C LEU A 262 12.99 -14.61 -1.32
N PRO A 263 12.67 -13.69 -2.25
CA PRO A 263 13.23 -13.71 -3.59
C PRO A 263 14.76 -13.84 -3.54
N ALA A 264 15.33 -14.69 -4.40
CA ALA A 264 16.76 -14.99 -4.37
C ALA A 264 17.62 -13.71 -4.43
N GLY A 265 18.51 -13.53 -3.44
CA GLY A 265 19.40 -12.37 -3.35
C GLY A 265 18.82 -11.16 -2.60
N VAL A 266 17.61 -11.24 -2.06
CA VAL A 266 17.02 -10.19 -1.22
C VAL A 266 17.31 -10.47 0.25
N THR A 267 17.87 -9.47 0.94
CA THR A 267 18.01 -9.46 2.41
C THR A 267 17.24 -8.26 2.93
N ILE A 268 16.37 -8.48 3.91
CA ILE A 268 15.56 -7.44 4.55
C ILE A 268 15.78 -7.46 6.06
N GLY A 269 16.07 -6.30 6.63
CA GLY A 269 16.12 -6.08 8.08
C GLY A 269 14.84 -5.39 8.56
N THR A 270 14.65 -5.35 9.88
CA THR A 270 13.62 -4.51 10.48
C THR A 270 14.16 -3.75 11.67
N SER A 271 13.69 -2.52 11.80
CA SER A 271 13.93 -1.66 12.95
C SER A 271 12.66 -1.65 13.82
N ILE A 272 12.79 -1.76 15.14
CA ILE A 272 11.63 -1.89 16.05
C ILE A 272 11.68 -0.85 17.18
N GLY A 273 10.66 0.00 17.29
CA GLY A 273 10.43 0.87 18.43
C GLY A 273 9.39 0.30 19.38
N ILE A 274 9.63 0.37 20.69
CA ILE A 274 8.76 -0.22 21.72
C ILE A 274 8.35 0.86 22.72
N ALA A 275 7.07 0.93 23.07
CA ALA A 275 6.60 1.68 24.23
C ALA A 275 5.61 0.85 25.06
N VAL A 276 5.65 1.04 26.38
CA VAL A 276 4.93 0.22 27.36
C VAL A 276 4.03 1.10 28.23
N PHE A 277 2.74 0.81 28.22
CA PHE A 277 1.78 1.35 29.19
C PHE A 277 1.81 0.52 30.49
N PRO A 278 1.72 1.14 31.68
CA PRO A 278 1.64 2.59 31.93
C PRO A 278 3.00 3.29 32.11
N ASN A 279 4.10 2.55 32.03
CA ASN A 279 5.44 3.04 32.37
C ASN A 279 5.89 4.23 31.52
N ASP A 280 5.66 4.15 30.22
CA ASP A 280 6.15 5.11 29.23
C ASP A 280 5.07 6.12 28.83
N ALA A 281 3.79 5.84 29.11
CA ALA A 281 2.68 6.69 28.70
C ALA A 281 1.44 6.51 29.60
N ALA A 282 0.70 7.59 29.82
CA ALA A 282 -0.56 7.60 30.58
C ALA A 282 -1.81 7.45 29.69
N ASP A 283 -1.67 7.70 28.40
CA ASP A 283 -2.72 7.68 27.39
C ASP A 283 -2.24 7.03 26.08
N ARG A 284 -3.18 6.66 25.22
CA ARG A 284 -2.91 5.92 23.99
C ARG A 284 -2.11 6.75 23.00
N GLU A 285 -2.44 8.02 22.83
CA GLU A 285 -1.77 8.93 21.90
C GLU A 285 -0.29 9.07 22.25
N THR A 286 0.01 9.27 23.53
CA THR A 286 1.38 9.34 24.05
C THR A 286 2.11 8.00 23.86
N LEU A 287 1.44 6.86 24.09
CA LEU A 287 2.04 5.53 23.88
C LEU A 287 2.47 5.31 22.42
N LEU A 288 1.60 5.66 21.46
CA LEU A 288 1.90 5.58 20.04
C LEU A 288 3.04 6.52 19.64
N SER A 289 2.99 7.76 20.13
CA SER A 289 4.04 8.76 19.89
C SER A 289 5.40 8.31 20.44
N HIS A 290 5.43 7.63 21.58
CA HIS A 290 6.66 7.13 22.18
C HIS A 290 7.20 5.89 21.46
N ALA A 291 6.34 5.00 20.97
CA ALA A 291 6.76 3.86 20.15
C ALA A 291 7.40 4.34 18.83
N ASP A 292 6.83 5.37 18.20
CA ASP A 292 7.38 6.03 17.01
C ASP A 292 8.75 6.69 17.30
N ALA A 293 8.87 7.38 18.44
CA ALA A 293 10.13 7.96 18.89
C ALA A 293 11.25 6.92 19.05
N ALA A 294 10.91 5.78 19.65
CA ALA A 294 11.86 4.69 19.84
C ALA A 294 12.27 4.06 18.48
N LEU A 295 11.32 3.88 17.57
CA LEU A 295 11.59 3.35 16.22
C LEU A 295 12.51 4.29 15.45
N TYR A 296 12.26 5.57 15.57
CA TYR A 296 13.08 6.60 14.97
C TYR A 296 14.54 6.55 15.48
N GLU A 297 14.74 6.41 16.79
CA GLU A 297 16.07 6.29 17.41
C GLU A 297 16.83 5.05 16.88
N VAL A 298 16.16 3.92 16.71
CA VAL A 298 16.75 2.72 16.07
C VAL A 298 17.27 3.03 14.66
N LYS A 299 16.49 3.75 13.86
CA LYS A 299 16.89 4.10 12.48
C LYS A 299 18.17 4.95 12.44
N MET A 300 18.42 5.73 13.49
CA MET A 300 19.62 6.55 13.65
C MET A 300 20.83 5.76 14.16
N GLN A 301 20.62 4.78 15.04
CA GLN A 301 21.70 4.01 15.69
C GLN A 301 22.27 2.87 14.85
N GLY A 302 21.76 2.64 13.63
CA GLY A 302 22.32 1.67 12.70
C GLY A 302 21.31 0.71 12.06
N ARG A 303 20.02 0.78 12.45
CA ARG A 303 18.94 -0.12 11.99
C ARG A 303 19.13 -1.58 12.42
N GLY A 304 18.16 -2.44 12.12
CA GLY A 304 18.26 -3.89 12.38
C GLY A 304 18.26 -4.29 13.86
N VAL A 305 17.83 -3.41 14.76
CA VAL A 305 17.74 -3.65 16.21
C VAL A 305 16.40 -3.16 16.75
N TYR A 306 16.15 -3.35 18.04
CA TYR A 306 15.02 -2.75 18.72
C TYR A 306 15.46 -1.70 19.73
N CYS A 307 14.59 -0.75 20.04
CA CYS A 307 14.77 0.19 21.13
C CYS A 307 13.48 0.32 21.94
N VAL A 308 13.61 0.32 23.26
CA VAL A 308 12.51 0.70 24.16
C VAL A 308 12.55 2.20 24.35
N PHE A 309 11.40 2.84 24.39
CA PHE A 309 11.29 4.26 24.63
C PHE A 309 11.96 4.63 25.96
N GLU A 310 12.78 5.66 25.91
CA GLU A 310 13.28 6.35 27.10
C GLU A 310 12.85 7.83 27.03
N PRO A 311 12.55 8.48 28.16
CA PRO A 311 12.11 9.88 28.17
C PRO A 311 13.03 10.86 27.41
N SER A 312 14.33 10.59 27.38
CA SER A 312 15.32 11.33 26.58
C SER A 312 14.99 11.34 25.07
N MET A 313 14.42 10.27 24.53
CA MET A 313 14.06 10.16 23.10
C MET A 313 12.93 11.12 22.71
N GLY A 314 12.02 11.42 23.63
CA GLY A 314 10.95 12.40 23.41
C GLY A 314 11.47 13.83 23.24
N GLU A 315 12.60 14.16 23.87
CA GLU A 315 13.30 15.43 23.66
C GLU A 315 14.02 15.44 22.30
N HIS A 316 14.64 14.32 21.91
CA HIS A 316 15.34 14.17 20.64
C HIS A 316 14.44 14.38 19.41
N LEU A 317 13.18 13.93 19.44
CA LEU A 317 12.21 14.16 18.35
C LEU A 317 11.83 15.63 18.18
N ARG A 318 11.58 16.34 19.29
CA ARG A 318 11.27 17.79 19.27
C ARG A 318 12.48 18.57 18.79
N ASP A 319 13.64 18.23 19.33
CA ASP A 319 14.93 18.79 18.93
C ASP A 319 15.19 18.58 17.44
N ARG A 320 14.88 17.40 16.89
CA ARG A 320 15.09 17.15 15.46
C ARG A 320 14.13 17.90 14.56
N ARG A 321 12.83 18.01 14.88
CA ARG A 321 11.91 18.84 14.08
C ARG A 321 12.36 20.29 14.04
N GLN A 322 12.81 20.80 15.19
CA GLN A 322 13.42 22.11 15.28
C GLN A 322 14.70 22.19 14.44
N PHE A 323 15.55 21.17 14.51
CA PHE A 323 16.79 21.11 13.76
C PHE A 323 16.58 21.00 12.24
N GLU A 324 15.58 20.26 11.76
CA GLU A 324 15.17 20.23 10.36
C GLU A 324 14.68 21.60 9.88
N HIS A 325 13.87 22.26 10.70
CA HIS A 325 13.45 23.64 10.43
C HIS A 325 14.69 24.55 10.33
N ASP A 326 15.62 24.44 11.27
CA ASP A 326 16.83 25.26 11.30
C ASP A 326 17.76 24.99 10.10
N VAL A 327 17.97 23.72 9.71
CA VAL A 327 18.73 23.34 8.50
C VAL A 327 18.09 23.94 7.25
N ARG A 328 16.76 23.86 7.09
CA ARG A 328 16.06 24.43 5.93
C ARG A 328 16.25 25.95 5.84
N HIS A 329 16.42 26.63 6.97
CA HIS A 329 16.63 28.08 7.04
C HIS A 329 18.10 28.52 7.17
N ALA A 330 19.05 27.60 7.32
CA ALA A 330 20.45 27.89 7.61
C ALA A 330 21.11 28.82 6.57
N ILE A 331 20.79 28.65 5.27
CA ILE A 331 21.25 29.54 4.20
C ILE A 331 20.68 30.95 4.38
N SER A 332 19.35 31.07 4.52
CA SER A 332 18.67 32.37 4.65
C SER A 332 19.09 33.14 5.90
N ARG A 333 19.46 32.40 6.96
CA ARG A 333 19.95 32.95 8.24
C ARG A 333 21.46 33.17 8.27
N LYS A 334 22.18 32.92 7.16
CA LYS A 334 23.64 33.08 7.04
C LYS A 334 24.44 32.31 8.12
N GLN A 335 23.98 31.11 8.44
CA GLN A 335 24.58 30.26 9.48
C GLN A 335 25.60 29.27 8.88
N LEU A 336 25.63 29.12 7.56
CA LEU A 336 26.57 28.26 6.86
C LEU A 336 27.80 29.04 6.43
N ARG A 337 28.97 28.42 6.54
CA ARG A 337 30.24 28.93 6.00
C ARG A 337 31.07 27.81 5.40
N LEU A 338 32.00 28.18 4.53
CA LEU A 338 33.01 27.28 4.00
C LEU A 338 34.34 27.50 4.72
N VAL A 339 35.03 26.42 5.01
CA VAL A 339 36.45 26.43 5.36
C VAL A 339 37.22 25.66 4.29
N TYR A 340 38.47 26.02 4.07
CA TYR A 340 39.28 25.52 2.97
C TYR A 340 40.47 24.73 3.51
N GLN A 341 40.51 23.43 3.22
CA GLN A 341 41.62 22.56 3.61
C GLN A 341 42.63 22.45 2.47
N PRO A 342 43.91 22.80 2.66
CA PRO A 342 44.91 22.75 1.60
C PRO A 342 45.18 21.31 1.17
N GLN A 343 45.32 21.12 -0.14
CA GLN A 343 45.73 19.87 -0.77
C GLN A 343 47.13 20.09 -1.37
N ALA A 344 48.10 19.28 -0.94
CA ALA A 344 49.49 19.39 -1.36
C ALA A 344 49.97 18.13 -2.07
N GLU A 345 50.86 18.30 -3.04
CA GLU A 345 51.55 17.19 -3.69
C GLU A 345 52.63 16.62 -2.76
N LEU A 346 52.63 15.30 -2.53
CA LEU A 346 53.53 14.64 -1.58
C LEU A 346 55.03 14.83 -1.88
N LEU A 347 55.40 14.90 -3.16
CA LEU A 347 56.81 14.96 -3.56
C LEU A 347 57.38 16.38 -3.49
N SER A 348 56.60 17.38 -3.87
CA SER A 348 57.01 18.79 -3.92
C SER A 348 56.61 19.58 -2.67
N ASN A 349 55.65 19.07 -1.90
CA ASN A 349 54.93 19.76 -0.83
C ASN A 349 54.27 21.07 -1.30
N GLU A 350 54.06 21.22 -2.61
CA GLU A 350 53.38 22.39 -3.20
C GLU A 350 51.87 22.22 -3.09
N ILE A 351 51.19 23.28 -2.63
CA ILE A 351 49.73 23.34 -2.57
C ILE A 351 49.21 23.51 -4.00
N PHE A 352 48.40 22.57 -4.47
CA PHE A 352 47.80 22.63 -5.80
C PHE A 352 46.31 23.03 -5.76
N GLY A 353 45.68 22.95 -4.58
CA GLY A 353 44.26 23.27 -4.44
C GLY A 353 43.78 23.25 -3.00
N PHE A 354 42.48 23.47 -2.84
CA PHE A 354 41.80 23.39 -1.56
C PHE A 354 40.51 22.57 -1.66
N GLU A 355 40.17 21.88 -0.59
CA GLU A 355 38.86 21.27 -0.41
C GLU A 355 37.93 22.22 0.35
N ALA A 356 36.78 22.53 -0.24
CA ALA A 356 35.72 23.30 0.40
C ALA A 356 34.92 22.40 1.35
N LEU A 357 35.02 22.69 2.64
CA LEU A 357 34.34 21.95 3.69
C LEU A 357 33.25 22.82 4.32
N LEU A 358 32.01 22.33 4.28
CA LEU A 358 30.87 23.01 4.88
C LEU A 358 30.97 23.01 6.41
N ARG A 359 30.63 24.14 7.03
CA ARG A 359 30.47 24.31 8.47
C ARG A 359 29.14 24.99 8.75
N TRP A 360 28.51 24.62 9.84
CA TRP A 360 27.29 25.24 10.32
C TRP A 360 27.50 25.79 11.73
N ASP A 361 27.38 27.11 11.86
CA ASP A 361 27.44 27.81 13.13
C ASP A 361 25.99 28.10 13.59
N HIS A 362 25.46 27.25 14.46
CA HIS A 362 24.10 27.36 14.99
C HIS A 362 24.07 28.33 16.18
N PRO A 363 23.10 29.27 16.26
CA PRO A 363 23.06 30.29 17.31
C PRO A 363 22.95 29.71 18.73
N GLU A 364 22.24 28.59 18.89
CA GLU A 364 22.05 27.95 20.19
C GLU A 364 23.00 26.77 20.44
N ARG A 365 23.47 26.10 19.37
CA ARG A 365 24.22 24.84 19.46
C ARG A 365 25.71 25.01 19.14
N GLY A 366 26.14 26.21 18.75
CA GLY A 366 27.52 26.48 18.34
C GLY A 366 27.87 25.79 17.03
N ALA A 367 29.14 25.39 16.88
CA ALA A 367 29.63 24.72 15.68
C ALA A 367 29.09 23.28 15.60
N VAL A 368 28.20 23.03 14.63
CA VAL A 368 27.60 21.72 14.39
C VAL A 368 28.44 20.93 13.37
N PRO A 369 28.85 19.68 13.69
CA PRO A 369 29.60 18.84 12.75
C PRO A 369 28.78 18.45 11.51
N PRO A 370 29.39 18.39 10.30
CA PRO A 370 28.74 17.92 9.07
C PRO A 370 28.10 16.53 9.18
N ALA A 371 28.72 15.62 9.92
CA ALA A 371 28.19 14.28 10.16
C ALA A 371 26.80 14.30 10.85
N VAL A 372 26.46 15.38 11.57
CA VAL A 372 25.17 15.52 12.25
C VAL A 372 24.10 16.09 11.33
N PHE A 373 24.39 17.16 10.58
CA PHE A 373 23.35 17.87 9.83
C PHE A 373 23.22 17.48 8.36
N ILE A 374 24.25 16.89 7.74
CA ILE A 374 24.18 16.44 6.34
C ILE A 374 23.09 15.37 6.15
N PRO A 375 22.99 14.30 6.98
CA PRO A 375 21.94 13.29 6.81
C PRO A 375 20.53 13.89 6.93
N ILE A 376 20.37 14.85 7.84
CA ILE A 376 19.10 15.54 8.08
C ILE A 376 18.74 16.41 6.87
N ALA A 377 19.73 17.11 6.31
CA ALA A 377 19.57 17.90 5.10
C ALA A 377 19.19 17.02 3.88
N GLU A 378 19.74 15.81 3.79
CA GLU A 378 19.38 14.84 2.75
C GLU A 378 17.93 14.39 2.91
N GLU A 379 17.55 13.87 4.08
CA GLU A 379 16.19 13.41 4.37
C GLU A 379 15.12 14.48 4.13
N CYS A 380 15.38 15.73 4.55
CA CYS A 380 14.42 16.83 4.38
C CYS A 380 14.53 17.57 3.03
N GLY A 381 15.45 17.14 2.14
CA GLY A 381 15.69 17.73 0.82
C GLY A 381 16.41 19.09 0.82
N ALA A 382 16.78 19.63 1.99
CA ALA A 382 17.54 20.88 2.09
C ALA A 382 18.94 20.79 1.46
N ILE A 383 19.51 19.57 1.37
CA ILE A 383 20.84 19.33 0.79
C ILE A 383 20.98 19.86 -0.64
N LEU A 384 19.89 19.88 -1.42
CA LEU A 384 19.93 20.38 -2.78
C LEU A 384 20.23 21.88 -2.83
N LYS A 385 19.54 22.66 -1.99
CA LYS A 385 19.75 24.11 -1.87
C LYS A 385 21.10 24.43 -1.23
N ILE A 386 21.49 23.66 -0.21
CA ILE A 386 22.80 23.79 0.45
C ILE A 386 23.91 23.53 -0.56
N GLY A 387 23.83 22.45 -1.33
CA GLY A 387 24.83 22.08 -2.31
C GLY A 387 24.96 23.11 -3.45
N GLU A 388 23.86 23.69 -3.92
CA GLU A 388 23.91 24.82 -4.85
C GLU A 388 24.65 26.02 -4.24
N TRP A 389 24.32 26.39 -3.00
CA TRP A 389 24.97 27.49 -2.29
C TRP A 389 26.48 27.22 -2.12
N VAL A 390 26.87 26.01 -1.70
CA VAL A 390 28.27 25.59 -1.54
C VAL A 390 29.02 25.71 -2.86
N LEU A 391 28.49 25.17 -3.96
CA LEU A 391 29.11 25.25 -5.28
C LEU A 391 29.34 26.70 -5.71
N ARG A 392 28.31 27.54 -5.57
CA ARG A 392 28.37 28.94 -5.95
C ARG A 392 29.40 29.71 -5.14
N THR A 393 29.41 29.54 -3.81
CA THR A 393 30.35 30.21 -2.91
C THR A 393 31.78 29.73 -3.13
N ALA A 394 32.00 28.43 -3.27
CA ALA A 394 33.33 27.87 -3.50
C ALA A 394 33.92 28.31 -4.86
N CYS A 395 33.10 28.31 -5.92
CA CYS A 395 33.55 28.75 -7.24
C CYS A 395 33.87 30.26 -7.27
N ALA A 396 33.04 31.08 -6.62
CA ALA A 396 33.27 32.52 -6.50
C ALA A 396 34.57 32.83 -5.73
N GLU A 397 34.81 32.11 -4.63
CA GLU A 397 36.05 32.23 -3.85
C GLU A 397 37.26 31.84 -4.71
N ALA A 398 37.23 30.67 -5.35
CA ALA A 398 38.33 30.18 -6.16
C ALA A 398 38.64 31.10 -7.37
N ALA A 399 37.63 31.71 -7.97
CA ALA A 399 37.81 32.68 -9.06
C ALA A 399 38.58 33.93 -8.62
N SER A 400 38.53 34.28 -7.32
CA SER A 400 39.24 35.45 -6.77
C SER A 400 40.74 35.23 -6.53
N TRP A 401 41.20 33.97 -6.54
CA TRP A 401 42.59 33.64 -6.23
C TRP A 401 43.55 34.10 -7.33
N GLN A 402 44.64 34.76 -6.93
CA GLN A 402 45.67 35.25 -7.86
C GLN A 402 46.45 34.10 -8.53
N GLN A 403 46.65 33.00 -7.81
CA GLN A 403 47.22 31.78 -8.35
C GLN A 403 46.10 30.83 -8.78
N PRO A 404 46.24 30.13 -9.93
CA PRO A 404 45.18 29.28 -10.48
C PRO A 404 45.09 27.93 -9.75
N LEU A 405 44.94 27.95 -8.42
CA LEU A 405 44.75 26.76 -7.60
C LEU A 405 43.38 26.13 -7.85
N ALA A 406 43.30 24.81 -7.72
CA ALA A 406 42.06 24.05 -7.86
C ALA A 406 41.17 24.15 -6.61
N ILE A 407 39.87 23.97 -6.78
CA ILE A 407 38.90 23.87 -5.69
C ILE A 407 38.11 22.56 -5.82
N SER A 408 38.13 21.77 -4.75
CA SER A 408 37.35 20.55 -4.62
C SER A 408 36.06 20.82 -3.84
N VAL A 409 34.92 20.34 -4.34
CA VAL A 409 33.60 20.49 -3.69
C VAL A 409 32.90 19.13 -3.58
N ASN A 410 32.49 18.77 -2.36
CA ASN A 410 31.73 17.55 -2.10
C ASN A 410 30.29 17.65 -2.63
N VAL A 411 29.85 16.60 -3.33
CA VAL A 411 28.51 16.48 -3.91
C VAL A 411 27.77 15.30 -3.27
N SER A 412 26.57 15.56 -2.75
CA SER A 412 25.71 14.53 -2.17
C SER A 412 25.15 13.59 -3.24
N ALA A 413 24.73 12.38 -2.82
CA ALA A 413 24.05 11.44 -3.70
C ALA A 413 22.82 12.10 -4.34
N MET A 414 22.01 12.78 -3.54
CA MET A 414 20.74 13.36 -3.99
C MET A 414 20.92 14.41 -5.09
N GLN A 415 22.00 15.20 -5.04
CA GLN A 415 22.31 16.17 -6.10
C GLN A 415 22.66 15.50 -7.43
N LEU A 416 23.32 14.34 -7.39
CA LEU A 416 23.60 13.55 -8.59
C LEU A 416 22.33 12.95 -9.19
N HIS A 417 21.41 12.49 -8.35
CA HIS A 417 20.14 11.89 -8.79
C HIS A 417 19.13 12.91 -9.34
N GLY A 418 19.25 14.19 -8.95
CA GLY A 418 18.36 15.27 -9.39
C GLY A 418 18.44 15.60 -10.89
N GLY A 419 19.43 15.08 -11.62
CA GLY A 419 19.54 15.15 -13.08
C GLY A 419 19.95 16.52 -13.66
N ASN A 420 19.82 17.61 -12.89
CA ASN A 420 20.12 18.98 -13.30
C ASN A 420 21.51 19.48 -12.88
N LEU A 421 22.32 18.65 -12.21
CA LEU A 421 23.65 19.04 -11.73
C LEU A 421 24.59 19.57 -12.85
N PRO A 422 24.66 18.97 -14.05
CA PRO A 422 25.48 19.51 -15.15
C PRO A 422 25.10 20.94 -15.55
N GLU A 423 23.81 21.22 -15.63
CA GLU A 423 23.27 22.53 -16.02
C GLU A 423 23.55 23.56 -14.93
N LEU A 424 23.35 23.17 -13.66
CA LEU A 424 23.63 23.99 -12.49
C LEU A 424 25.11 24.39 -12.42
N VAL A 425 26.02 23.42 -12.54
CA VAL A 425 27.47 23.67 -12.52
C VAL A 425 27.86 24.57 -13.69
N GLY A 426 27.34 24.32 -14.89
CA GLY A 426 27.60 25.17 -16.06
C GLY A 426 27.14 26.61 -15.87
N ALA A 427 25.99 26.83 -15.22
CA ALA A 427 25.49 28.17 -14.89
C ALA A 427 26.38 28.86 -13.85
N ILE A 428 26.78 28.16 -12.79
CA ILE A 428 27.62 28.70 -11.71
C ILE A 428 29.02 29.06 -12.24
N LEU A 429 29.64 28.22 -13.05
CA LEU A 429 30.95 28.52 -13.66
C LEU A 429 30.88 29.78 -14.55
N LYS A 430 29.79 29.92 -15.32
CA LYS A 430 29.58 31.11 -16.15
C LYS A 430 29.36 32.38 -15.31
N GLU A 431 28.65 32.25 -14.19
CA GLU A 431 28.38 33.37 -13.28
C GLU A 431 29.61 33.82 -12.50
N THR A 432 30.40 32.87 -12.01
CA THR A 432 31.59 33.13 -11.18
C THR A 432 32.83 33.43 -12.00
N GLY A 433 32.87 33.02 -13.26
CA GLY A 433 34.03 33.15 -14.15
C GLY A 433 35.18 32.19 -13.82
N LEU A 434 34.95 31.19 -12.96
CA LEU A 434 35.96 30.18 -12.65
C LEU A 434 36.27 29.34 -13.90
N ASP A 435 37.56 29.16 -14.20
CA ASP A 435 37.98 28.24 -15.25
C ASP A 435 37.47 26.83 -14.90
N PRO A 436 36.69 26.19 -15.78
CA PRO A 436 36.11 24.90 -15.47
C PRO A 436 37.13 23.80 -15.11
N SER A 437 38.37 23.89 -15.59
CA SER A 437 39.45 22.96 -15.26
C SER A 437 39.91 23.04 -13.80
N ARG A 438 39.57 24.13 -13.09
CA ARG A 438 39.93 24.36 -11.69
C ARG A 438 38.89 23.81 -10.71
N LEU A 439 37.70 23.43 -11.18
CA LEU A 439 36.66 22.86 -10.34
C LEU A 439 36.74 21.34 -10.35
N GLU A 440 36.91 20.76 -9.17
CA GLU A 440 36.85 19.34 -8.92
C GLU A 440 35.59 19.00 -8.12
N LEU A 441 34.76 18.10 -8.65
CA LEU A 441 33.58 17.61 -7.94
C LEU A 441 33.92 16.28 -7.28
N GLU A 442 33.78 16.22 -5.95
CA GLU A 442 34.04 15.02 -5.15
C GLU A 442 32.74 14.29 -4.84
N ILE A 443 32.77 12.97 -5.04
CA ILE A 443 31.65 12.07 -4.76
C ILE A 443 32.18 10.91 -3.94
N THR A 444 31.40 10.46 -2.96
CA THR A 444 31.74 9.26 -2.19
C THR A 444 31.58 7.99 -3.04
N GLU A 445 32.42 6.98 -2.77
CA GLU A 445 32.38 5.69 -3.45
C GLU A 445 30.99 5.02 -3.39
N THR A 446 30.31 5.10 -2.23
CA THR A 446 28.97 4.55 -2.04
C THR A 446 27.94 5.16 -2.99
N CYS A 447 28.03 6.47 -3.26
CA CYS A 447 27.17 7.15 -4.22
C CYS A 447 27.41 6.66 -5.66
N LEU A 448 28.66 6.36 -6.01
CA LEU A 448 29.02 5.88 -7.34
C LEU A 448 28.53 4.44 -7.58
N ILE A 449 28.67 3.57 -6.58
CA ILE A 449 28.30 2.15 -6.68
C ILE A 449 26.77 2.00 -6.79
N LYS A 450 26.01 2.82 -6.05
CA LYS A 450 24.54 2.77 -6.07
C LYS A 450 23.93 3.09 -7.44
N ASP A 451 24.54 3.98 -8.23
CA ASP A 451 23.93 4.43 -9.49
C ASP A 451 24.96 4.80 -10.58
N MET A 452 25.83 3.84 -10.90
CA MET A 452 26.97 4.00 -11.81
C MET A 452 26.58 4.49 -13.22
N GLY A 453 25.39 4.12 -13.70
CA GLY A 453 24.89 4.52 -15.02
C GLY A 453 24.62 6.03 -15.12
N ARG A 454 23.96 6.61 -14.11
CA ARG A 454 23.67 8.05 -14.06
C ARG A 454 24.89 8.88 -13.71
N ALA A 455 25.73 8.42 -12.78
CA ALA A 455 27.00 9.08 -12.49
C ALA A 455 27.87 9.20 -13.76
N CYS A 456 27.90 8.15 -14.59
CA CYS A 456 28.60 8.17 -15.88
C CYS A 456 27.94 9.11 -16.89
N ALA A 457 26.60 9.18 -16.95
CA ALA A 457 25.87 10.10 -17.82
C ALA A 457 26.12 11.57 -17.45
N SER A 458 26.04 11.90 -16.16
CA SER A 458 26.35 13.25 -15.65
C SER A 458 27.80 13.62 -15.94
N SER A 459 28.77 12.75 -15.64
CA SER A 459 30.18 13.01 -15.96
C SER A 459 30.42 13.23 -17.46
N LYS A 460 29.76 12.46 -18.34
CA LYS A 460 29.84 12.65 -19.81
C LYS A 460 29.23 13.98 -20.26
N ALA A 461 28.11 14.40 -19.68
CA ALA A 461 27.47 15.68 -20.01
C ALA A 461 28.35 16.89 -19.64
N LEU A 462 29.16 16.78 -18.58
CA LEU A 462 30.16 17.80 -18.22
C LEU A 462 31.53 17.61 -18.87
N GLY A 463 31.75 16.53 -19.64
CA GLY A 463 33.06 16.05 -20.10
C GLY A 463 33.90 16.99 -21.00
N SER A 464 33.53 18.26 -21.14
CA SER A 464 34.34 19.33 -21.73
C SER A 464 34.53 20.56 -20.82
N LYS A 465 34.01 20.53 -19.58
CA LYS A 465 33.86 21.70 -18.69
C LYS A 465 34.11 21.40 -17.20
N SER A 466 34.74 20.31 -16.78
CA SER A 466 35.19 20.11 -15.37
C SER A 466 35.91 18.79 -15.19
N GLN A 467 36.80 18.72 -14.19
CA GLN A 467 37.52 17.50 -13.83
C GLN A 467 36.75 16.77 -12.71
N TRP A 468 36.39 15.51 -12.94
CA TRP A 468 35.67 14.70 -11.95
C TRP A 468 36.66 13.86 -11.14
N MET A 469 36.54 13.91 -9.81
CA MET A 469 37.36 13.11 -8.91
C MET A 469 36.51 12.24 -7.99
N ILE A 470 36.80 10.94 -7.96
CA ILE A 470 36.18 10.01 -7.01
C ILE A 470 37.13 9.83 -5.84
N SER A 471 36.65 10.09 -4.63
CA SER A 471 37.35 9.74 -3.39
C SER A 471 36.86 8.37 -2.91
N ALA A 472 37.73 7.36 -3.02
CA ALA A 472 37.49 6.00 -2.56
C ALA A 472 38.66 5.55 -1.65
N PRO A 473 38.40 4.92 -0.49
CA PRO A 473 39.43 4.30 0.33
C PRO A 473 40.08 3.07 -0.33
N ASP A 474 39.46 2.47 -1.36
CA ASP A 474 40.01 1.30 -2.06
C ASP A 474 40.00 1.48 -3.59
N THR A 475 41.15 1.24 -4.23
CA THR A 475 41.38 1.60 -5.64
C THR A 475 40.92 0.48 -6.59
N ARG A 476 39.61 0.42 -6.89
CA ARG A 476 39.14 -0.33 -8.06
C ARG A 476 38.92 0.60 -9.26
N ARG A 477 39.75 0.44 -10.30
CA ARG A 477 39.61 1.17 -11.57
C ARG A 477 38.25 0.87 -12.22
N CYS A 478 37.38 1.88 -12.33
CA CYS A 478 36.23 1.86 -13.25
C CYS A 478 36.74 1.78 -14.70
N ARG A 479 36.56 0.65 -15.39
CA ARG A 479 36.94 0.49 -16.81
C ARG A 479 35.95 1.11 -17.80
N THR A 480 34.77 1.54 -17.34
CA THR A 480 33.65 2.06 -18.15
C THR A 480 33.61 3.59 -18.24
N CYS A 481 34.49 4.27 -17.51
CA CYS A 481 34.52 5.71 -17.38
C CYS A 481 35.58 6.30 -18.34
N GLY A 482 35.20 7.26 -19.19
CA GLY A 482 36.10 7.89 -20.18
C GLY A 482 37.22 8.75 -19.54
N PRO A 483 38.08 9.41 -20.34
CA PRO A 483 39.26 10.15 -19.84
C PRO A 483 38.94 11.36 -18.93
N SER A 484 37.66 11.75 -18.82
CA SER A 484 37.18 12.86 -17.98
C SER A 484 37.01 12.50 -16.50
N LEU A 485 37.19 11.23 -16.12
CA LEU A 485 36.97 10.73 -14.76
C LEU A 485 38.27 10.18 -14.17
N SER A 486 38.82 10.87 -13.17
CA SER A 486 40.03 10.43 -12.46
C SER A 486 39.69 9.87 -11.08
N ILE A 487 40.29 8.73 -10.72
CA ILE A 487 40.13 8.09 -9.40
C ILE A 487 41.44 8.30 -8.64
N ARG A 488 41.40 8.95 -7.47
CA ARG A 488 42.54 9.12 -6.57
C ARG A 488 42.16 8.66 -5.17
N SER A 489 43.02 7.85 -4.53
CA SER A 489 42.85 7.44 -3.14
C SER A 489 43.29 8.56 -2.20
N LYS A 490 42.42 8.97 -1.27
CA LYS A 490 42.79 9.85 -0.15
C LYS A 490 42.98 8.99 1.11
N SER A 491 44.09 9.19 1.84
CA SER A 491 44.20 8.70 3.22
C SER A 491 43.51 9.70 4.14
N THR A 492 42.38 9.31 4.72
CA THR A 492 41.71 10.08 5.77
C THR A 492 42.53 9.97 7.07
N SER A 493 43.38 10.97 7.34
CA SER A 493 43.78 11.26 8.72
C SER A 493 42.71 12.15 9.33
N LEU A 494 42.01 11.60 10.33
CA LEU A 494 40.93 12.19 11.13
C LEU A 494 41.21 13.61 11.64
#